data_AF-A0A9Q3SSU3-F1
#
_entry.id   AF-A0A9Q3SSU3-F1
#
_cell.length_a   1.000
_cell.length_b   1.000
_cell.length_c   1.000
_cell.angle_alpha   90.00
_cell.angle_beta   90.00
_cell.angle_gamma   90.00
#
_symmetry.space_group_name_H-M   'P 1'
#
loop_
_entity.id
_entity.type
_entity.pdbx_description
1 polymer ?
#
loop_
_entity_poly.entity_id
_entity_poly.type
_entity_poly.pdbx_seq_one_letter_code
_entity_poly.pdbx_strand_id
1 'polypeptide(L)'
;MTAHRTRLRGLVDKIADARRGDSSETVAAAFLLVATVVALIWANSPWGETYQSFWHTPLSVTLGDQGIELDLQHWVNDGLMALFFFVVGLEVKREFAMGELRDRSRAAVPIVAAIAGLALPAALFLLLNPTGPEAAAWGVVISTDTAFVVGLLAVVGPTRAVRLRIFLLTLAVADDVGALAIIAVFYTDELRIGPLLVSVAGLALIASLRGLRVWRGAGYGLVSVVTWVAMYESGVHPTLAGVMIALILPVYPPRRREVEHAAALTRAFRQSPNPEYARAARLGLERAVSVNERLMRLYQPYTAFIIVPIFALANAGVVLSSETLRAAATSSLTWGIVVGLVLGKFVGITTASAVFAKLRPGSMTPGLTFPQIAGGAALSGVGFTISLFIVDLALDDPALADQARVGVLSASVIAALLGWLVFSLGNRFAPPPAEPSLDLLRRVSPKRDHIRGPVDAPLTIVEYGDFECPFCSKATGSTREVREHFGDQVRYIFRHYPLDDYHPHARYASEASEAAAAQGKFWDMHDTLFLHSDALERDDIDRYAADLGLDMDRFEDDLRTGDFVTRVEDDELDALTSELPGTPTFYLGVEGRVPQRHSGPHDAATIIRELEAMRAAARRPVAD
;
A
#
# COMPACT_ATOMS: atom_id res chain seq x y z
N MET A 1 -24.21 -33.60 8.85
CA MET A 1 -22.89 -33.31 8.22
C MET A 1 -22.94 -32.26 7.10
N THR A 2 -24.09 -31.94 6.52
CA THR A 2 -24.24 -30.92 5.46
C THR A 2 -24.24 -29.47 5.98
N ALA A 3 -24.80 -29.21 7.17
CA ALA A 3 -24.86 -27.86 7.75
C ALA A 3 -23.49 -27.26 8.16
N HIS A 4 -22.51 -28.10 8.46
CA HIS A 4 -21.17 -27.65 8.86
C HIS A 4 -20.32 -27.21 7.65
N ARG A 5 -20.55 -27.82 6.48
CA ARG A 5 -19.89 -27.46 5.20
C ARG A 5 -20.40 -26.13 4.64
N THR A 6 -21.66 -25.78 4.87
CA THR A 6 -22.24 -24.48 4.47
C THR A 6 -21.74 -23.33 5.32
N ARG A 7 -21.48 -23.54 6.63
CA ARG A 7 -20.86 -22.53 7.49
C ARG A 7 -19.40 -22.26 7.13
N LEU A 8 -18.62 -23.30 6.79
CA LEU A 8 -17.24 -23.11 6.33
C LEU A 8 -17.19 -22.39 4.97
N ARG A 9 -18.07 -22.74 4.02
CA ARG A 9 -18.16 -21.99 2.74
C ARG A 9 -18.60 -20.55 2.95
N GLY A 10 -19.59 -20.28 3.80
CA GLY A 10 -19.99 -18.92 4.13
C GLY A 10 -18.91 -18.10 4.85
N LEU A 11 -18.01 -18.74 5.60
CA LEU A 11 -16.85 -18.10 6.20
C LEU A 11 -15.76 -17.82 5.13
N VAL A 12 -15.51 -18.78 4.23
CA VAL A 12 -14.58 -18.64 3.10
C VAL A 12 -15.07 -17.59 2.09
N ASP A 13 -16.37 -17.50 1.84
CA ASP A 13 -17.00 -16.51 0.97
C ASP A 13 -17.01 -15.12 1.63
N LYS A 14 -17.22 -15.03 2.96
CA LYS A 14 -17.03 -13.77 3.71
C LYS A 14 -15.57 -13.32 3.73
N ILE A 15 -14.62 -14.24 3.82
CA ILE A 15 -13.18 -13.96 3.67
C ILE A 15 -12.87 -13.52 2.23
N ALA A 16 -13.55 -14.10 1.23
CA ALA A 16 -13.40 -13.73 -0.18
C ALA A 16 -14.08 -12.38 -0.54
N ASP A 17 -15.13 -11.98 0.18
CA ASP A 17 -15.78 -10.67 0.01
C ASP A 17 -15.10 -9.57 0.83
N ALA A 18 -14.49 -9.90 1.97
CA ALA A 18 -13.58 -9.00 2.68
C ALA A 18 -12.34 -8.62 1.84
N ARG A 19 -11.98 -9.41 0.81
CA ARG A 19 -10.89 -9.10 -0.14
C ARG A 19 -11.14 -7.86 -1.02
N ARG A 20 -12.34 -7.27 -1.04
CA ARG A 20 -12.72 -6.26 -2.05
C ARG A 20 -12.85 -4.82 -1.53
N GLY A 21 -12.48 -4.53 -0.28
CA GLY A 21 -12.48 -3.15 0.24
C GLY A 21 -11.52 -2.91 1.42
N ASP A 22 -11.54 -1.67 1.92
CA ASP A 22 -10.82 -1.19 3.12
C ASP A 22 -10.96 -2.07 4.38
N SER A 23 -11.91 -3.00 4.39
CA SER A 23 -12.21 -3.92 5.49
C SER A 23 -11.21 -5.07 5.67
N SER A 24 -10.35 -5.38 4.69
CA SER A 24 -9.44 -6.54 4.80
C SER A 24 -8.38 -6.40 5.91
N GLU A 25 -7.77 -5.22 6.04
CA GLU A 25 -6.71 -4.96 7.03
C GLU A 25 -7.27 -4.87 8.45
N THR A 26 -8.43 -4.22 8.64
CA THR A 26 -9.11 -4.20 9.94
C THR A 26 -9.49 -5.60 10.41
N VAL A 27 -9.94 -6.47 9.48
CA VAL A 27 -10.22 -7.88 9.81
C VAL A 27 -8.92 -8.61 10.15
N ALA A 28 -7.83 -8.40 9.42
CA ALA A 28 -6.53 -9.01 9.74
C ALA A 28 -6.03 -8.59 11.13
N ALA A 29 -6.10 -7.29 11.46
CA ALA A 29 -5.76 -6.77 12.78
C ALA A 29 -6.66 -7.34 13.88
N ALA A 30 -7.96 -7.54 13.61
CA ALA A 30 -8.86 -8.20 14.54
C ALA A 30 -8.50 -9.67 14.78
N PHE A 31 -8.13 -10.43 13.74
CA PHE A 31 -7.65 -11.80 13.88
C PHE A 31 -6.37 -11.87 14.71
N LEU A 32 -5.44 -10.96 14.46
CA LEU A 32 -4.21 -10.83 15.24
C LEU A 32 -4.52 -10.55 16.72
N LEU A 33 -5.36 -9.55 17.00
CA LEU A 33 -5.78 -9.22 18.37
C LEU A 33 -6.46 -10.40 19.08
N VAL A 34 -7.34 -11.12 18.38
CA VAL A 34 -7.99 -12.32 18.93
C VAL A 34 -6.94 -13.38 19.26
N ALA A 35 -5.97 -13.64 18.39
CA ALA A 35 -4.91 -14.60 18.66
C ALA A 35 -4.07 -14.20 19.88
N THR A 36 -3.72 -12.92 20.01
CA THR A 36 -3.02 -12.37 21.18
C THR A 36 -3.81 -12.57 22.47
N VAL A 37 -5.10 -12.25 22.46
CA VAL A 37 -5.98 -12.43 23.63
C VAL A 37 -6.10 -13.90 23.99
N VAL A 38 -6.22 -14.79 23.00
CA VAL A 38 -6.24 -16.25 23.22
C VAL A 38 -4.92 -16.72 23.81
N ALA A 39 -3.77 -16.24 23.34
CA ALA A 39 -2.45 -16.57 23.88
C ALA A 39 -2.35 -16.22 25.37
N LEU A 40 -2.74 -14.98 25.71
CA LEU A 40 -2.73 -14.48 27.09
C LEU A 40 -3.70 -15.25 27.98
N ILE A 41 -4.93 -15.53 27.52
CA ILE A 41 -5.89 -16.33 28.28
C ILE A 41 -5.37 -17.74 28.50
N TRP A 42 -4.83 -18.39 27.46
CA TRP A 42 -4.34 -19.76 27.54
C TRP A 42 -3.16 -19.87 28.51
N ALA A 43 -2.16 -19.01 28.38
CA ALA A 43 -0.98 -18.97 29.25
C ALA A 43 -1.31 -18.69 30.73
N ASN A 44 -2.39 -17.95 31.01
CA ASN A 44 -2.80 -17.57 32.37
C ASN A 44 -3.97 -18.39 32.93
N SER A 45 -4.49 -19.34 32.16
CA SER A 45 -5.57 -20.23 32.59
C SER A 45 -5.05 -21.36 33.47
N PRO A 46 -5.93 -22.15 34.13
CA PRO A 46 -5.54 -23.41 34.77
C PRO A 46 -4.84 -24.41 33.83
N TRP A 47 -4.91 -24.17 32.51
CA TRP A 47 -4.22 -24.97 31.48
C TRP A 47 -2.91 -24.31 30.99
N GLY A 48 -2.34 -23.34 31.72
CA GLY A 48 -1.10 -22.66 31.32
C GLY A 48 0.08 -23.63 31.06
N GLU A 49 0.18 -24.73 31.81
CA GLU A 49 1.18 -25.78 31.55
C GLU A 49 1.01 -26.42 30.16
N THR A 50 -0.22 -26.54 29.67
CA THR A 50 -0.49 -27.07 28.31
C THR A 50 -0.05 -26.09 27.22
N TYR A 51 -0.10 -24.77 27.48
CA TYR A 51 0.42 -23.77 26.55
C TYR A 51 1.93 -23.91 26.42
N GLN A 52 2.65 -23.95 27.55
CA GLN A 52 4.10 -24.06 27.57
C GLN A 52 4.59 -25.39 26.97
N SER A 53 3.99 -26.51 27.38
CA SER A 53 4.35 -27.83 26.85
C SER A 53 4.05 -27.98 25.35
N PHE A 54 2.97 -27.36 24.86
CA PHE A 54 2.65 -27.39 23.43
C PHE A 54 3.72 -26.66 22.62
N TRP A 55 4.03 -25.40 22.95
CA TRP A 55 4.97 -24.60 22.17
C TRP A 55 6.42 -25.08 22.27
N HIS A 56 6.81 -25.64 23.41
CA HIS A 56 8.12 -26.27 23.60
C HIS A 56 8.17 -27.76 23.22
N THR A 57 7.15 -28.28 22.51
CA THR A 57 7.21 -29.65 21.99
C THR A 57 8.29 -29.72 20.90
N PRO A 58 9.30 -30.61 21.03
CA PRO A 58 10.36 -30.74 20.03
C PRO A 58 9.81 -31.36 18.75
N LEU A 59 10.14 -30.74 17.62
CA LEU A 59 9.86 -31.23 16.27
C LEU A 59 11.18 -31.26 15.49
N SER A 60 11.69 -32.47 15.24
CA SER A 60 12.90 -32.67 14.46
C SER A 60 12.60 -33.15 13.04
N VAL A 61 13.35 -32.60 12.08
CA VAL A 61 13.35 -33.05 10.68
C VAL A 61 14.76 -33.53 10.35
N THR A 62 14.92 -34.84 10.17
CA THR A 62 16.20 -35.49 9.92
C THR A 62 16.24 -36.12 8.53
N LEU A 63 17.40 -36.04 7.89
CA LEU A 63 17.71 -36.67 6.60
C LEU A 63 19.10 -37.32 6.69
N GLY A 64 19.15 -38.62 7.01
CA GLY A 64 20.41 -39.30 7.32
C GLY A 64 20.98 -38.83 8.67
N ASP A 65 22.26 -38.48 8.69
CA ASP A 65 22.96 -38.02 9.92
C ASP A 65 22.83 -36.51 10.18
N GLN A 66 22.14 -35.78 9.30
CA GLN A 66 21.90 -34.34 9.44
C GLN A 66 20.42 -34.08 9.73
N GLY A 67 20.14 -33.11 10.57
CA GLY A 67 18.78 -32.70 10.85
C GLY A 67 18.70 -31.43 11.67
N ILE A 68 17.52 -30.82 11.64
CA ILE A 68 17.18 -29.62 12.40
C ILE A 68 16.24 -30.06 13.51
N GLU A 69 16.57 -29.75 14.75
CA GLU A 69 15.74 -29.98 15.92
C GLU A 69 15.36 -28.62 16.52
N LEU A 70 14.07 -28.29 16.42
CA LEU A 70 13.49 -27.04 16.92
C LEU A 70 12.19 -27.37 17.64
N ASP A 71 11.80 -26.56 18.62
CA ASP A 71 10.45 -26.65 19.16
C ASP A 71 9.42 -25.98 18.24
N LEU A 72 8.14 -26.15 18.53
CA LEU A 72 7.08 -25.58 17.69
C LEU A 72 7.14 -24.05 17.63
N GLN A 73 7.54 -23.37 18.71
CA GLN A 73 7.72 -21.91 18.71
C GLN A 73 8.81 -21.48 17.72
N HIS A 74 9.97 -22.13 17.74
CA HIS A 74 11.06 -21.81 16.81
C HIS A 74 10.71 -22.17 15.36
N TRP A 75 9.94 -23.24 15.11
CA TRP A 75 9.44 -23.52 13.76
C TRP A 75 8.52 -22.40 13.23
N VAL A 76 7.73 -21.79 14.10
CA VAL A 76 6.92 -20.62 13.76
C VAL A 76 7.82 -19.40 13.51
N ASN A 77 8.76 -19.14 14.42
CA ASN A 77 9.63 -17.96 14.38
C ASN A 77 10.63 -18.00 13.22
N ASP A 78 11.24 -19.14 12.91
CA ASP A 78 12.23 -19.24 11.84
C ASP A 78 11.60 -19.59 10.49
N GLY A 79 10.59 -20.46 10.51
CA GLY A 79 9.95 -20.99 9.30
C GLY A 79 8.83 -20.09 8.79
N LEU A 80 7.79 -19.88 9.60
CA LEU A 80 6.63 -19.08 9.15
C LEU A 80 6.99 -17.61 8.99
N MET A 81 7.82 -17.04 9.87
CA MET A 81 8.23 -15.64 9.69
C MET A 81 9.13 -15.43 8.47
N ALA A 82 9.86 -16.44 7.99
CA ALA A 82 10.55 -16.31 6.71
C ALA A 82 9.58 -16.02 5.55
N LEU A 83 8.36 -16.57 5.60
CA LEU A 83 7.30 -16.24 4.64
C LEU A 83 6.70 -14.85 4.87
N PHE A 84 6.56 -14.42 6.13
CA PHE A 84 6.16 -13.05 6.47
C PHE A 84 7.15 -12.04 5.88
N PHE A 85 8.44 -12.19 6.19
CA PHE A 85 9.51 -11.32 5.71
C PHE A 85 9.76 -11.44 4.21
N PHE A 86 9.41 -12.57 3.58
CA PHE A 86 9.33 -12.66 2.13
C PHE A 86 8.26 -11.71 1.55
N VAL A 87 7.05 -11.67 2.13
CA VAL A 87 6.00 -10.73 1.69
C VAL A 87 6.42 -9.27 1.93
N VAL A 88 6.97 -8.96 3.11
CA VAL A 88 7.52 -7.63 3.40
C VAL A 88 8.60 -7.25 2.38
N GLY A 89 9.53 -8.16 2.07
CA GLY A 89 10.55 -7.92 1.06
C GLY A 89 10.00 -7.69 -0.36
N LEU A 90 8.87 -8.32 -0.71
CA LEU A 90 8.20 -8.09 -2.00
C LEU A 90 7.59 -6.68 -2.04
N GLU A 91 6.98 -6.25 -0.93
CA GLU A 91 6.38 -4.93 -0.77
C GLU A 91 7.44 -3.83 -0.83
N VAL A 92 8.52 -3.97 -0.05
CA VAL A 92 9.70 -3.10 -0.12
C VAL A 92 10.19 -2.97 -1.57
N LYS A 93 10.40 -4.11 -2.24
CA LYS A 93 10.90 -4.11 -3.63
C LYS A 93 9.97 -3.37 -4.58
N ARG A 94 8.65 -3.56 -4.42
CA ARG A 94 7.62 -2.87 -5.21
C ARG A 94 7.64 -1.38 -4.96
N GLU A 95 7.72 -0.97 -3.71
CA GLU A 95 7.65 0.44 -3.33
C GLU A 95 8.84 1.23 -3.88
N PHE A 96 10.06 0.66 -3.82
CA PHE A 96 11.25 1.25 -4.45
C PHE A 96 11.17 1.35 -5.98
N ALA A 97 10.48 0.41 -6.63
CA ALA A 97 10.48 0.32 -8.09
C ALA A 97 9.32 1.08 -8.75
N MET A 98 8.14 1.08 -8.12
CA MET A 98 6.88 1.58 -8.70
C MET A 98 6.00 2.35 -7.72
N GLY A 99 6.36 2.42 -6.43
CA GLY A 99 5.57 3.11 -5.40
C GLY A 99 6.07 4.52 -5.11
N GLU A 100 5.64 5.07 -3.96
CA GLU A 100 5.95 6.44 -3.53
C GLU A 100 7.46 6.64 -3.28
N LEU A 101 8.17 5.58 -2.86
CA LEU A 101 9.63 5.63 -2.66
C LEU A 101 10.45 5.83 -3.94
N ARG A 102 9.83 5.70 -5.13
CA ARG A 102 10.49 6.03 -6.40
C ARG A 102 10.66 7.54 -6.57
N ASP A 103 9.71 8.35 -6.10
CA ASP A 103 9.76 9.81 -6.19
C ASP A 103 10.53 10.38 -5.00
N ARG A 104 11.78 10.78 -5.23
CA ARG A 104 12.68 11.28 -4.18
C ARG A 104 12.15 12.53 -3.48
N SER A 105 11.30 13.32 -4.12
CA SER A 105 10.76 14.54 -3.52
C SER A 105 9.69 14.24 -2.47
N ARG A 106 8.79 13.29 -2.78
CA ARG A 106 7.68 12.85 -1.93
C ARG A 106 8.10 11.82 -0.88
N ALA A 107 9.05 10.96 -1.20
CA ALA A 107 9.60 9.94 -0.31
C ALA A 107 10.47 10.50 0.82
N ALA A 108 10.97 11.74 0.69
CA ALA A 108 11.94 12.29 1.64
C ALA A 108 11.38 12.43 3.05
N VAL A 109 10.12 12.90 3.21
CA VAL A 109 9.50 13.06 4.53
C VAL A 109 9.29 11.71 5.23
N PRO A 110 8.62 10.70 4.62
CA PRO A 110 8.47 9.39 5.25
C PRO A 110 9.80 8.71 5.58
N ILE A 111 10.82 8.80 4.71
CA ILE A 111 12.13 8.20 4.97
C ILE A 111 12.82 8.87 6.16
N VAL A 112 12.86 10.20 6.21
CA VAL A 112 13.49 10.93 7.32
C VAL A 112 12.73 10.66 8.63
N ALA A 113 11.40 10.61 8.57
CA ALA A 113 10.56 10.26 9.70
C ALA A 113 10.81 8.83 10.17
N ALA A 114 10.98 7.86 9.26
CA ALA A 114 11.32 6.46 9.57
C ALA A 114 12.70 6.38 10.23
N ILE A 115 13.72 7.01 9.65
CA ILE A 115 15.08 7.02 10.23
C ILE A 115 15.06 7.60 11.66
N ALA A 116 14.37 8.72 11.88
CA ALA A 116 14.20 9.28 13.21
C ALA A 116 13.37 8.36 14.14
N GLY A 117 12.35 7.70 13.58
CA GLY A 117 11.52 6.69 14.22
C GLY A 117 12.24 5.38 14.52
N LEU A 118 13.44 5.13 13.98
CA LEU A 118 14.32 4.02 14.33
C LEU A 118 15.38 4.46 15.35
N ALA A 119 16.03 5.60 15.09
CA ALA A 119 17.17 6.07 15.86
C ALA A 119 16.79 6.59 17.25
N LEU A 120 15.71 7.37 17.37
CA LEU A 120 15.33 7.98 18.65
C LEU A 120 14.84 6.93 19.67
N PRO A 121 13.97 5.96 19.32
CA PRO A 121 13.62 4.87 20.23
C PRO A 121 14.84 4.11 20.74
N ALA A 122 15.74 3.70 19.85
CA ALA A 122 16.96 2.96 20.21
C ALA A 122 17.84 3.77 21.17
N ALA A 123 18.03 5.06 20.89
CA ALA A 123 18.81 5.94 21.75
C ALA A 123 18.16 6.09 23.15
N LEU A 124 16.85 6.31 23.22
CA LEU A 124 16.14 6.40 24.50
C LEU A 124 16.20 5.09 25.29
N PHE A 125 16.08 3.95 24.61
CA PHE A 125 16.21 2.64 25.23
C PHE A 125 17.60 2.43 25.84
N LEU A 126 18.66 2.70 25.08
CA LEU A 126 20.05 2.54 25.53
C LEU A 126 20.43 3.54 26.63
N LEU A 127 19.80 4.72 26.68
CA LEU A 127 19.98 5.66 27.79
C LEU A 127 19.39 5.13 29.11
N LEU A 128 18.29 4.38 29.04
CA LEU A 128 17.66 3.76 30.22
C LEU A 128 18.32 2.42 30.58
N ASN A 129 18.89 1.71 29.60
CA ASN A 129 19.55 0.41 29.75
C ASN A 129 20.97 0.46 29.14
N PRO A 130 21.92 1.19 29.74
CA PRO A 130 23.24 1.41 29.15
C PRO A 130 24.18 0.21 29.27
N THR A 131 23.91 -0.71 30.20
CA THR A 131 24.78 -1.85 30.52
C THR A 131 23.96 -3.09 30.84
N GLY A 132 24.60 -4.26 30.77
CA GLY A 132 23.99 -5.55 31.11
C GLY A 132 23.30 -6.25 29.93
N PRO A 133 22.71 -7.43 30.18
CA PRO A 133 22.03 -8.22 29.15
C PRO A 133 20.82 -7.49 28.54
N GLU A 134 20.17 -6.61 29.32
CA GLU A 134 19.04 -5.78 28.89
C GLU A 134 19.39 -4.86 27.71
N ALA A 135 20.64 -4.40 27.61
CA ALA A 135 21.09 -3.51 26.54
C ALA A 135 21.00 -4.17 25.15
N ALA A 136 21.08 -5.50 25.07
CA ALA A 136 20.95 -6.24 23.82
C ALA A 136 19.54 -6.13 23.21
N ALA A 137 18.51 -5.79 24.00
CA ALA A 137 17.13 -5.66 23.56
C ALA A 137 16.79 -4.32 22.89
N TRP A 138 17.77 -3.48 22.56
CA TRP A 138 17.53 -2.18 21.91
C TRP A 138 16.80 -2.30 20.57
N GLY A 139 16.97 -3.40 19.85
CA GLY A 139 16.24 -3.68 18.61
C GLY A 139 14.73 -3.86 18.82
N VAL A 140 14.27 -4.18 20.02
CA VAL A 140 12.84 -4.38 20.31
C VAL A 140 12.03 -3.10 20.08
N VAL A 141 12.63 -1.93 20.25
CA VAL A 141 11.92 -0.63 20.19
C VAL A 141 11.94 0.06 18.82
N ILE A 142 12.53 -0.56 17.81
CA ILE A 142 12.72 0.08 16.50
C ILE A 142 11.56 -0.20 15.54
N SER A 143 10.84 -1.32 15.70
CA SER A 143 9.91 -1.77 14.68
C SER A 143 8.48 -1.24 14.88
N THR A 144 7.73 -1.23 13.78
CA THR A 144 6.30 -0.90 13.73
C THR A 144 5.54 -2.06 13.10
N ASP A 145 4.45 -2.53 13.68
CA ASP A 145 3.57 -3.53 13.07
C ASP A 145 2.57 -2.86 12.12
N THR A 146 2.88 -2.85 10.83
CA THR A 146 2.08 -2.22 9.78
C THR A 146 0.61 -2.68 9.80
N ALA A 147 0.37 -3.98 9.97
CA ALA A 147 -0.99 -4.54 9.93
C ALA A 147 -1.81 -4.03 11.13
N PHE A 148 -1.20 -3.98 12.31
CA PHE A 148 -1.86 -3.49 13.50
C PHE A 148 -2.06 -1.97 13.45
N VAL A 149 -1.06 -1.21 13.00
CA VAL A 149 -1.16 0.26 12.88
C VAL A 149 -2.29 0.67 11.96
N VAL A 150 -2.38 0.09 10.77
CA VAL A 150 -3.43 0.46 9.81
C VAL A 150 -4.80 -0.06 10.24
N GLY A 151 -4.86 -1.26 10.83
CA GLY A 151 -6.09 -1.78 11.43
C GLY A 151 -6.62 -0.90 12.56
N LEU A 152 -5.73 -0.41 13.43
CA LEU A 152 -6.07 0.47 14.54
C LEU A 152 -6.41 1.89 14.06
N LEU A 153 -5.73 2.39 13.02
CA LEU A 153 -6.09 3.64 12.36
C LEU A 153 -7.55 3.64 11.88
N ALA A 154 -8.05 2.51 11.38
CA ALA A 154 -9.46 2.38 10.97
C ALA A 154 -10.44 2.46 12.15
N VAL A 155 -9.99 2.22 13.38
CA VAL A 155 -10.82 2.22 14.60
C VAL A 155 -10.74 3.55 15.35
N VAL A 156 -9.53 4.07 15.57
CA VAL A 156 -9.29 5.27 16.39
C VAL A 156 -8.94 6.52 15.59
N GLY A 157 -8.56 6.35 14.33
CA GLY A 157 -8.20 7.43 13.42
C GLY A 157 -9.41 8.09 12.77
N PRO A 158 -9.17 9.13 11.94
CA PRO A 158 -10.21 9.81 11.20
C PRO A 158 -10.94 8.87 10.21
N THR A 159 -12.25 9.06 10.05
CA THR A 159 -13.16 8.18 9.27
C THR A 159 -12.70 7.93 7.83
N ARG A 160 -11.93 8.85 7.22
CA ARG A 160 -11.34 8.71 5.88
C ARG A 160 -9.91 9.26 5.83
N ALA A 161 -9.00 8.56 6.49
CA ALA A 161 -7.59 8.95 6.58
C ALA A 161 -6.73 8.39 5.44
N VAL A 162 -7.20 8.42 4.18
CA VAL A 162 -6.50 7.76 3.04
C VAL A 162 -5.06 8.23 2.90
N ARG A 163 -4.81 9.55 2.97
CA ARG A 163 -3.46 10.13 2.87
C ARG A 163 -2.58 9.75 4.06
N LEU A 164 -3.14 9.74 5.27
CA LEU A 164 -2.43 9.29 6.47
C LEU A 164 -2.11 7.81 6.40
N ARG A 165 -3.01 6.98 5.84
CA ARG A 165 -2.77 5.55 5.60
C ARG A 165 -1.63 5.35 4.62
N ILE A 166 -1.63 6.06 3.48
CA ILE A 166 -0.51 6.00 2.52
C ILE A 166 0.79 6.41 3.20
N PHE A 167 0.80 7.53 3.94
CA PHE A 167 1.97 7.98 4.70
C PHE A 167 2.47 6.90 5.68
N LEU A 168 1.58 6.29 6.46
CA LEU A 168 1.92 5.26 7.43
C LEU A 168 2.41 3.97 6.77
N LEU A 169 1.84 3.58 5.62
CA LEU A 169 2.32 2.44 4.83
C LEU A 169 3.75 2.70 4.33
N THR A 170 4.02 3.86 3.73
CA THR A 170 5.36 4.20 3.26
C THR A 170 6.37 4.31 4.40
N LEU A 171 5.97 4.91 5.52
CA LEU A 171 6.77 4.97 6.75
C LEU A 171 7.09 3.57 7.26
N ALA A 172 6.09 2.70 7.36
CA ALA A 172 6.27 1.36 7.90
C ALA A 172 7.14 0.47 6.99
N VAL A 173 7.01 0.59 5.67
CA VAL A 173 7.91 -0.07 4.72
C VAL A 173 9.37 0.40 4.93
N ALA A 174 9.61 1.69 5.15
CA ALA A 174 10.95 2.21 5.43
C ALA A 174 11.48 1.74 6.80
N ASP A 175 10.62 1.72 7.83
CA ASP A 175 10.93 1.16 9.15
C ASP A 175 11.30 -0.32 9.06
N ASP A 176 10.52 -1.12 8.33
CA ASP A 176 10.74 -2.57 8.15
C ASP A 176 12.08 -2.86 7.49
N VAL A 177 12.46 -2.08 6.47
CA VAL A 177 13.80 -2.19 5.86
C VAL A 177 14.90 -1.91 6.87
N GLY A 178 14.72 -0.87 7.69
CA GLY A 178 15.67 -0.52 8.74
C GLY A 178 15.77 -1.61 9.81
N ALA A 179 14.63 -2.11 10.29
CA ALA A 179 14.56 -3.19 11.28
C ALA A 179 15.21 -4.47 10.76
N LEU A 180 14.93 -4.85 9.52
CA LEU A 180 15.54 -6.00 8.86
C LEU A 180 17.06 -5.88 8.70
N ALA A 181 17.54 -4.70 8.32
CA ALA A 181 18.97 -4.45 8.24
C ALA A 181 19.64 -4.54 9.62
N ILE A 182 18.97 -4.06 10.66
CA ILE A 182 19.46 -4.16 12.05
C ILE A 182 19.49 -5.61 12.52
N ILE A 183 18.44 -6.40 12.29
CA ILE A 183 18.41 -7.84 12.60
C ILE A 183 19.60 -8.54 11.93
N ALA A 184 19.83 -8.28 10.64
CA ALA A 184 20.91 -8.91 9.90
C ALA A 184 22.31 -8.56 10.42
N VAL A 185 22.53 -7.35 10.91
CA VAL A 185 23.87 -6.88 11.32
C VAL A 185 24.16 -7.14 12.79
N PHE A 186 23.17 -7.00 13.67
CA PHE A 186 23.36 -7.00 15.12
C PHE A 186 22.87 -8.26 15.83
N TYR A 187 22.01 -9.06 15.20
CA TYR A 187 21.42 -10.28 15.77
C TYR A 187 21.79 -11.53 14.95
N THR A 188 23.01 -11.53 14.40
CA THR A 188 23.60 -12.69 13.72
C THR A 188 24.58 -13.37 14.66
N ASP A 189 24.47 -14.70 14.78
CA ASP A 189 25.32 -15.53 15.63
C ASP A 189 26.71 -15.78 15.01
N GLU A 190 27.48 -16.71 15.59
CA GLU A 190 28.77 -17.13 15.04
C GLU A 190 28.66 -17.67 13.60
N LEU A 191 29.32 -16.98 12.67
CA LEU A 191 29.23 -17.28 11.25
C LEU A 191 29.98 -18.56 10.87
N ARG A 192 29.23 -19.55 10.35
CA ARG A 192 29.80 -20.74 9.71
C ARG A 192 29.90 -20.55 8.20
N ILE A 193 31.14 -20.46 7.71
CA ILE A 193 31.45 -20.14 6.30
C ILE A 193 30.88 -21.18 5.32
N GLY A 194 30.90 -22.48 5.66
CA GLY A 194 30.43 -23.54 4.77
C GLY A 194 28.96 -23.38 4.37
N PRO A 195 28.03 -23.43 5.33
CA PRO A 195 26.61 -23.16 5.06
C PRO A 195 26.35 -21.77 4.47
N LEU A 196 27.11 -20.75 4.87
CA LEU A 196 27.01 -19.40 4.29
C LEU A 196 27.29 -19.40 2.77
N LEU A 197 28.30 -20.14 2.31
CA LEU A 197 28.57 -20.25 0.87
C LEU A 197 27.45 -20.98 0.14
N VAL A 198 26.81 -21.96 0.77
CA VAL A 198 25.66 -22.66 0.21
C VAL A 198 24.45 -21.73 0.08
N SER A 199 24.19 -20.87 1.08
CA SER A 199 23.09 -19.89 1.00
C SER A 199 23.34 -18.85 -0.10
N VAL A 200 24.57 -18.34 -0.22
CA VAL A 200 24.96 -17.43 -1.32
C VAL A 200 24.83 -18.11 -2.68
N ALA A 201 25.25 -19.37 -2.82
CA ALA A 201 25.08 -20.14 -4.05
C ALA A 201 23.60 -20.36 -4.40
N GLY A 202 22.75 -20.62 -3.40
CA GLY A 202 21.30 -20.73 -3.57
C GLY A 202 20.66 -19.44 -4.08
N LEU A 203 21.01 -18.30 -3.48
CA LEU A 203 20.55 -16.98 -3.94
C LEU A 203 21.04 -16.68 -5.37
N ALA A 204 22.31 -16.97 -5.69
CA ALA A 204 22.87 -16.81 -7.03
C ALA A 204 22.17 -17.71 -8.06
N LEU A 205 21.81 -18.94 -7.67
CA LEU A 205 21.05 -19.85 -8.51
C LEU A 205 19.64 -19.31 -8.78
N ILE A 206 18.95 -18.78 -7.77
CA ILE A 206 17.63 -18.12 -7.95
C ILE A 206 17.75 -16.95 -8.94
N ALA A 207 18.76 -16.09 -8.77
CA ALA A 207 19.01 -14.97 -9.67
C ALA A 207 19.34 -15.43 -11.11
N SER A 208 20.07 -16.54 -11.26
CA SER A 208 20.44 -17.11 -12.57
C SER A 208 19.24 -17.78 -13.27
N LEU A 209 18.45 -18.57 -12.54
CA LEU A 209 17.22 -19.21 -13.06
C LEU A 209 16.22 -18.16 -13.55
N ARG A 210 16.15 -17.02 -12.85
CA ARG A 210 15.39 -15.85 -13.28
C ARG A 210 15.91 -15.33 -14.62
N GLY A 211 17.22 -15.13 -14.77
CA GLY A 211 17.84 -14.63 -16.00
C GLY A 211 17.59 -15.55 -17.21
N LEU A 212 17.60 -16.86 -16.98
CA LEU A 212 17.34 -17.90 -18.00
C LEU A 212 15.84 -18.09 -18.33
N ARG A 213 14.95 -17.29 -17.72
CA ARG A 213 13.49 -17.35 -17.92
C ARG A 213 12.90 -18.75 -17.67
N VAL A 214 13.47 -19.51 -16.72
CA VAL A 214 12.93 -20.79 -16.29
C VAL A 214 11.80 -20.53 -15.30
N TRP A 215 10.57 -20.95 -15.64
CA TRP A 215 9.34 -20.64 -14.88
C TRP A 215 8.79 -21.86 -14.09
N ARG A 216 9.68 -22.70 -13.55
CA ARG A 216 9.28 -23.88 -12.76
C ARG A 216 9.17 -23.53 -11.28
N GLY A 217 7.96 -23.19 -10.83
CA GLY A 217 7.71 -22.77 -9.44
C GLY A 217 8.25 -23.73 -8.37
N ALA A 218 8.14 -25.04 -8.59
CA ALA A 218 8.68 -26.05 -7.67
C ALA A 218 10.21 -26.00 -7.51
N GLY A 219 10.93 -25.64 -8.58
CA GLY A 219 12.38 -25.50 -8.53
C GLY A 219 12.82 -24.32 -7.67
N TYR A 220 12.14 -23.18 -7.79
CA TYR A 220 12.39 -22.04 -6.90
C TYR A 220 12.07 -22.40 -5.45
N GLY A 221 10.94 -23.06 -5.19
CA GLY A 221 10.57 -23.48 -3.84
C GLY A 221 11.64 -24.37 -3.19
N LEU A 222 12.16 -25.36 -3.92
CA LEU A 222 13.23 -26.23 -3.40
C LEU A 222 14.52 -25.43 -3.09
N VAL A 223 14.96 -24.58 -4.02
CA VAL A 223 16.18 -23.78 -3.81
C VAL A 223 15.99 -22.78 -2.67
N SER A 224 14.79 -22.21 -2.50
CA SER A 224 14.46 -21.34 -1.37
C SER A 224 14.56 -22.09 -0.04
N VAL A 225 14.03 -23.31 0.06
CA VAL A 225 14.12 -24.13 1.28
C VAL A 225 15.58 -24.48 1.60
N VAL A 226 16.36 -24.88 0.60
CA VAL A 226 17.80 -25.16 0.78
C VAL A 226 18.55 -23.90 1.24
N THR A 227 18.24 -22.74 0.66
CA THR A 227 18.84 -21.45 1.04
C THR A 227 18.49 -21.09 2.48
N TRP A 228 17.24 -21.31 2.90
CA TRP A 228 16.77 -21.08 4.26
C TRP A 228 17.47 -21.99 5.28
N VAL A 229 17.55 -23.30 5.01
CA VAL A 229 18.31 -24.26 5.84
C VAL A 229 19.78 -23.86 5.94
N ALA A 230 20.38 -23.47 4.82
CA ALA A 230 21.78 -23.05 4.79
C ALA A 230 22.02 -21.74 5.56
N MET A 231 21.04 -20.82 5.61
CA MET A 231 21.13 -19.63 6.46
C MET A 231 21.08 -20.00 7.94
N TYR A 232 20.11 -20.83 8.34
CA TYR A 232 20.01 -21.36 9.71
C TYR A 232 21.34 -21.98 10.18
N GLU A 233 21.88 -22.91 9.39
CA GLU A 233 23.17 -23.56 9.70
C GLU A 233 24.38 -22.62 9.65
N SER A 234 24.25 -21.46 9.01
CA SER A 234 25.34 -20.47 8.90
C SER A 234 25.45 -19.52 10.08
N GLY A 235 24.48 -19.52 10.99
CA GLY A 235 24.35 -18.51 12.06
C GLY A 235 23.69 -17.21 11.61
N VAL A 236 23.37 -17.06 10.31
CA VAL A 236 22.55 -15.97 9.79
C VAL A 236 21.08 -16.26 10.05
N HIS A 237 20.34 -15.26 10.53
CA HIS A 237 18.94 -15.44 10.85
C HIS A 237 18.11 -15.99 9.65
N PRO A 238 17.38 -17.12 9.79
CA PRO A 238 16.70 -17.78 8.67
C PRO A 238 15.65 -16.91 7.95
N THR A 239 15.01 -16.00 8.68
CA THR A 239 14.01 -15.07 8.13
C THR A 239 14.56 -14.14 7.04
N LEU A 240 15.86 -13.85 7.04
CA LEU A 240 16.52 -13.04 6.02
C LEU A 240 16.51 -13.73 4.65
N ALA A 241 16.39 -15.07 4.60
CA ALA A 241 16.25 -15.81 3.35
C ALA A 241 15.02 -15.30 2.58
N GLY A 242 13.90 -15.10 3.27
CA GLY A 242 12.67 -14.57 2.69
C GLY A 242 12.89 -13.20 2.05
N VAL A 243 13.47 -12.26 2.79
CA VAL A 243 13.75 -10.90 2.32
C VAL A 243 14.66 -10.92 1.09
N MET A 244 15.79 -11.64 1.18
CA MET A 244 16.80 -11.67 0.12
C MET A 244 16.24 -12.27 -1.17
N ILE A 245 15.46 -13.35 -1.06
CA ILE A 245 14.78 -13.95 -2.22
C ILE A 245 13.77 -12.97 -2.81
N ALA A 246 12.99 -12.27 -1.98
CA ALA A 246 12.01 -11.30 -2.45
C ALA A 246 12.65 -10.11 -3.20
N LEU A 247 13.77 -9.59 -2.70
CA LEU A 247 14.51 -8.49 -3.33
C LEU A 247 15.12 -8.85 -4.71
N ILE A 248 15.42 -10.14 -4.92
CA ILE A 248 15.89 -10.69 -6.20
C ILE A 248 14.76 -10.78 -7.23
N LEU A 249 13.50 -10.92 -6.81
CA LEU A 249 12.38 -11.10 -7.73
C LEU A 249 12.07 -9.80 -8.51
N PRO A 250 11.82 -9.90 -9.83
CA PRO A 250 11.57 -8.74 -10.66
C PRO A 250 10.18 -8.16 -10.38
N VAL A 251 10.13 -6.83 -10.36
CA VAL A 251 8.91 -6.04 -10.29
C VAL A 251 8.94 -4.99 -11.41
N TYR A 252 7.82 -4.85 -12.12
CA TYR A 252 7.67 -3.91 -13.23
C TYR A 252 6.19 -3.67 -13.51
N PRO A 253 5.82 -2.48 -14.03
CA PRO A 253 4.46 -2.21 -14.41
C PRO A 253 4.09 -3.04 -15.67
N PRO A 254 2.82 -3.44 -15.83
CA PRO A 254 2.37 -4.18 -17.01
C PRO A 254 2.77 -3.49 -18.31
N ARG A 255 3.47 -4.20 -19.19
CA ARG A 255 3.95 -3.63 -20.46
C ARG A 255 2.83 -3.63 -21.50
N ARG A 256 2.73 -2.55 -22.28
CA ARG A 256 1.71 -2.39 -23.33
C ARG A 256 1.58 -3.61 -24.24
N ARG A 257 2.71 -4.10 -24.77
CA ARG A 257 2.76 -5.29 -25.64
C ARG A 257 2.17 -6.56 -25.00
N GLU A 258 2.40 -6.75 -23.69
CA GLU A 258 1.89 -7.92 -22.96
C GLU A 258 0.38 -7.79 -22.71
N VAL A 259 -0.10 -6.58 -22.41
CA VAL A 259 -1.52 -6.28 -22.23
C VAL A 259 -2.29 -6.45 -23.55
N GLU A 260 -1.76 -5.91 -24.66
CA GLU A 260 -2.34 -6.05 -26.00
C GLU A 260 -2.38 -7.52 -26.43
N HIS A 261 -1.33 -8.28 -26.15
CA HIS A 261 -1.30 -9.72 -26.42
C HIS A 261 -2.35 -10.48 -25.60
N ALA A 262 -2.51 -10.16 -24.32
CA ALA A 262 -3.55 -10.75 -23.48
C ALA A 262 -4.97 -10.40 -23.98
N ALA A 263 -5.18 -9.16 -24.45
CA ALA A 263 -6.44 -8.73 -25.06
C ALA A 263 -6.74 -9.49 -26.35
N ALA A 264 -5.73 -9.72 -27.20
CA ALA A 264 -5.87 -10.52 -28.41
C ALA A 264 -6.25 -11.98 -28.10
N LEU A 265 -5.61 -12.60 -27.10
CA LEU A 265 -5.96 -13.96 -26.65
C LEU A 265 -7.37 -14.05 -26.07
N THR A 266 -7.79 -13.04 -25.31
CA THR A 266 -9.16 -12.95 -24.75
C THR A 266 -10.19 -12.79 -25.87
N ARG A 267 -9.88 -11.98 -26.90
CA ARG A 267 -10.71 -11.84 -28.09
C ARG A 267 -10.80 -13.15 -28.88
N ALA A 268 -9.70 -13.88 -29.03
CA ALA A 268 -9.69 -15.19 -29.67
C ALA A 268 -10.56 -16.21 -28.92
N PHE A 269 -10.48 -16.25 -27.58
CA PHE A 269 -11.39 -17.07 -26.76
C PHE A 269 -12.85 -16.68 -26.94
N ARG A 270 -13.16 -15.38 -27.04
CA ARG A 270 -14.53 -14.90 -27.31
C ARG A 270 -15.04 -15.34 -28.68
N GLN A 271 -14.18 -15.33 -29.70
CA GLN A 271 -14.52 -15.74 -31.07
C GLN A 271 -14.65 -17.27 -31.21
N SER A 272 -13.85 -18.03 -30.46
CA SER A 272 -13.88 -19.49 -30.42
C SER A 272 -13.73 -19.99 -28.97
N PRO A 273 -14.85 -20.14 -28.24
CA PRO A 273 -14.80 -20.57 -26.84
C PRO A 273 -14.35 -22.03 -26.73
N ASN A 274 -13.07 -22.26 -26.43
CA ASN A 274 -12.52 -23.59 -26.20
C ASN A 274 -11.49 -23.58 -25.06
N PRO A 275 -11.17 -24.76 -24.47
CA PRO A 275 -10.26 -24.86 -23.34
C PRO A 275 -8.83 -24.35 -23.62
N GLU A 276 -8.35 -24.48 -24.86
CA GLU A 276 -7.01 -24.04 -25.25
C GLU A 276 -6.91 -22.52 -25.23
N TYR A 277 -7.85 -21.81 -25.88
CA TYR A 277 -7.90 -20.36 -25.85
C TYR A 277 -8.25 -19.81 -24.47
N ALA A 278 -9.09 -20.49 -23.69
CA ALA A 278 -9.33 -20.12 -22.30
C ALA A 278 -8.05 -20.16 -21.47
N ARG A 279 -7.25 -21.23 -21.62
CA ARG A 279 -5.95 -21.38 -20.96
C ARG A 279 -4.94 -20.36 -21.47
N ALA A 280 -4.89 -20.11 -22.77
CA ALA A 280 -3.99 -19.13 -23.37
C ALA A 280 -4.32 -17.72 -22.89
N ALA A 281 -5.59 -17.31 -22.91
CA ALA A 281 -6.04 -16.02 -22.39
C ALA A 281 -5.70 -15.85 -20.92
N ARG A 282 -5.96 -16.87 -20.08
CA ARG A 282 -5.57 -16.87 -18.67
C ARG A 282 -4.06 -16.70 -18.49
N LEU A 283 -3.24 -17.49 -19.21
CA LEU A 283 -1.78 -17.39 -19.12
C LEU A 283 -1.26 -16.04 -19.66
N GLY A 284 -1.90 -15.48 -20.68
CA GLY A 284 -1.59 -14.15 -21.22
C GLY A 284 -1.79 -13.06 -20.18
N LEU A 285 -2.94 -13.07 -19.51
CA LEU A 285 -3.25 -12.14 -18.41
C LEU A 285 -2.29 -12.33 -17.23
N GLU A 286 -2.00 -13.57 -16.84
CA GLU A 286 -1.04 -13.86 -15.76
C GLU A 286 0.38 -13.39 -16.09
N ARG A 287 0.80 -13.42 -17.37
CA ARG A 287 2.14 -12.96 -17.80
C ARG A 287 2.27 -11.45 -17.90
N ALA A 288 1.17 -10.73 -18.08
CA ALA A 288 1.17 -9.26 -18.13
C ALA A 288 1.43 -8.62 -16.75
N VAL A 289 1.30 -9.39 -15.67
CA VAL A 289 1.56 -8.96 -14.30
C VAL A 289 2.91 -9.49 -13.82
N SER A 290 3.68 -8.66 -13.13
CA SER A 290 4.98 -9.07 -12.60
C SER A 290 4.87 -10.22 -11.59
N VAL A 291 5.95 -11.00 -11.47
CA VAL A 291 6.02 -12.15 -10.55
C VAL A 291 5.87 -11.71 -9.11
N ASN A 292 6.52 -10.60 -8.74
CA ASN A 292 6.44 -9.99 -7.43
C ASN A 292 4.97 -9.74 -7.05
N GLU A 293 4.21 -9.03 -7.89
CA GLU A 293 2.79 -8.75 -7.68
C GLU A 293 1.94 -10.02 -7.55
N ARG A 294 2.20 -11.03 -8.39
CA ARG A 294 1.48 -12.31 -8.35
C ARG A 294 1.72 -13.04 -7.03
N LEU A 295 2.97 -13.12 -6.57
CA LEU A 295 3.33 -13.80 -5.33
C LEU A 295 2.86 -13.00 -4.11
N MET A 296 2.94 -11.68 -4.14
CA MET A 296 2.42 -10.82 -3.08
C MET A 296 0.91 -11.03 -2.90
N ARG A 297 0.12 -10.97 -3.99
CA ARG A 297 -1.33 -11.27 -3.94
C ARG A 297 -1.65 -12.69 -3.50
N LEU A 298 -0.78 -13.64 -3.80
CA LEU A 298 -0.95 -15.04 -3.39
C LEU A 298 -0.70 -15.20 -1.89
N TYR A 299 0.42 -14.69 -1.36
CA TYR A 299 0.87 -14.96 0.00
C TYR A 299 0.34 -13.98 1.05
N GLN A 300 0.07 -12.71 0.70
CA GLN A 300 -0.37 -11.68 1.65
C GLN A 300 -1.57 -12.13 2.51
N PRO A 301 -2.63 -12.78 1.98
CA PRO A 301 -3.72 -13.27 2.82
C PRO A 301 -3.29 -14.36 3.81
N TYR A 302 -2.41 -15.28 3.41
CA TYR A 302 -1.91 -16.33 4.30
C TYR A 302 -1.04 -15.73 5.40
N THR A 303 -0.22 -14.74 5.04
CA THR A 303 0.59 -14.00 6.00
C THR A 303 -0.28 -13.29 7.03
N ALA A 304 -1.27 -12.51 6.58
CA ALA A 304 -2.12 -11.70 7.44
C ALA A 304 -3.10 -12.52 8.29
N PHE A 305 -3.68 -13.60 7.77
CA PHE A 305 -4.75 -14.35 8.45
C PHE A 305 -4.31 -15.66 9.09
N ILE A 306 -3.11 -16.15 8.80
CA ILE A 306 -2.62 -17.44 9.33
C ILE A 306 -1.27 -17.25 10.02
N ILE A 307 -0.25 -16.80 9.29
CA ILE A 307 1.13 -16.75 9.82
C ILE A 307 1.21 -15.79 11.01
N VAL A 308 0.81 -14.53 10.83
CA VAL A 308 0.90 -13.50 11.86
C VAL A 308 0.04 -13.84 13.10
N PRO A 309 -1.22 -14.31 12.97
CA PRO A 309 -1.98 -14.80 14.11
C PRO A 309 -1.37 -16.02 14.82
N ILE A 310 -0.80 -17.00 14.09
CA ILE A 310 -0.11 -18.15 14.71
C ILE A 310 1.13 -17.69 15.45
N PHE A 311 1.90 -16.78 14.85
CA PHE A 311 3.07 -16.16 15.48
C PHE A 311 2.69 -15.44 16.78
N ALA A 312 1.62 -14.65 16.77
CA ALA A 312 1.12 -13.99 17.96
C ALA A 312 0.67 -14.98 19.03
N LEU A 313 0.03 -16.08 18.62
CA LEU A 313 -0.40 -17.14 19.53
C LEU A 313 0.79 -17.85 20.20
N ALA A 314 1.94 -17.96 19.52
CA ALA A 314 3.15 -18.58 20.05
C ALA A 314 3.94 -17.64 20.98
N ASN A 315 4.04 -16.35 20.63
CA ASN A 315 5.01 -15.44 21.26
C ASN A 315 4.38 -14.41 22.23
N ALA A 316 3.07 -14.18 22.17
CA ALA A 316 2.42 -13.19 23.04
C ALA A 316 1.95 -13.76 24.38
N GLY A 317 1.91 -15.08 24.54
CA GLY A 317 1.45 -15.72 25.78
C GLY A 317 2.50 -15.61 26.89
N VAL A 318 2.35 -14.60 27.73
CA VAL A 318 3.18 -14.37 28.92
C VAL A 318 2.40 -14.68 30.19
N VAL A 319 3.08 -15.23 31.20
CA VAL A 319 2.46 -15.53 32.52
C VAL A 319 2.39 -14.24 33.35
N LEU A 320 1.18 -13.70 33.48
CA LEU A 320 0.84 -12.48 34.23
C LEU A 320 0.60 -12.81 35.72
N SER A 321 1.62 -13.34 36.38
CA SER A 321 1.59 -13.51 37.84
C SER A 321 1.77 -12.16 38.55
N SER A 322 1.37 -12.08 39.83
CA SER A 322 1.61 -10.88 40.66
C SER A 322 3.10 -10.56 40.80
N GLU A 323 3.95 -11.58 40.76
CA GLU A 323 5.40 -11.46 40.78
C GLU A 323 5.94 -10.93 39.44
N THR A 324 5.51 -11.52 38.32
CA THR A 324 5.92 -11.08 36.96
C THR A 324 5.51 -9.63 36.70
N LEU A 325 4.28 -9.26 37.07
CA LEU A 325 3.80 -7.88 36.93
C LEU A 325 4.57 -6.90 37.81
N ARG A 326 4.91 -7.28 39.04
CA ARG A 326 5.73 -6.45 39.93
C ARG A 326 7.14 -6.29 39.38
N ALA A 327 7.75 -7.38 38.94
CA ALA A 327 9.08 -7.38 38.34
C ALA A 327 9.11 -6.48 37.10
N ALA A 328 8.14 -6.64 36.20
CA ALA A 328 8.00 -5.82 35.00
C ALA A 328 7.79 -4.33 35.34
N ALA A 329 6.97 -4.02 36.34
CA ALA A 329 6.69 -2.63 36.75
C ALA A 329 7.91 -1.91 37.35
N THR A 330 8.88 -2.64 37.91
CA THR A 330 10.13 -2.07 38.44
C THR A 330 11.32 -2.22 37.49
N SER A 331 11.16 -2.91 36.38
CA SER A 331 12.23 -3.26 35.45
C SER A 331 12.60 -2.11 34.52
N SER A 332 13.89 -1.83 34.42
CA SER A 332 14.48 -0.88 33.45
C SER A 332 14.26 -1.32 32.01
N LEU A 333 14.26 -2.63 31.75
CA LEU A 333 13.96 -3.21 30.44
C LEU A 333 12.53 -2.89 29.99
N THR A 334 11.53 -3.16 30.84
CA THR A 334 10.12 -2.90 30.54
C THR A 334 9.87 -1.42 30.24
N TRP A 335 10.34 -0.52 31.13
CA TRP A 335 10.17 0.91 30.93
C TRP A 335 10.99 1.45 29.78
N GLY A 336 12.18 0.89 29.52
CA GLY A 336 12.97 1.17 28.33
C GLY A 336 12.18 0.88 27.05
N ILE A 337 11.50 -0.28 26.99
CA ILE A 337 10.65 -0.66 25.86
C ILE A 337 9.47 0.30 25.71
N VAL A 338 8.75 0.57 26.80
CA VAL A 338 7.59 1.46 26.79
C VAL A 338 7.97 2.87 26.36
N VAL A 339 9.05 3.44 26.92
CA VAL A 339 9.52 4.79 26.55
C VAL A 339 10.03 4.82 25.11
N GLY A 340 10.82 3.82 24.68
CA GLY A 340 11.31 3.75 23.31
C GLY A 340 10.19 3.68 22.28
N LEU A 341 9.27 2.72 22.44
CA LEU A 341 8.15 2.53 21.51
C LEU A 341 7.13 3.67 21.55
N VAL A 342 6.71 4.12 22.74
CA VAL A 342 5.66 5.15 22.84
C VAL A 342 6.22 6.54 22.61
N LEU A 343 7.19 6.97 23.43
CA LEU A 343 7.70 8.33 23.39
C LEU A 343 8.70 8.51 22.24
N GLY A 344 9.60 7.54 22.04
CA GLY A 344 10.61 7.60 21.00
C GLY A 344 10.02 7.68 19.59
N LYS A 345 9.06 6.80 19.25
CA LYS A 345 8.39 6.84 17.94
C LYS A 345 7.57 8.11 17.77
N PHE A 346 6.73 8.44 18.74
CA PHE A 346 5.87 9.62 18.68
C PHE A 346 6.68 10.90 18.48
N VAL A 347 7.70 11.13 19.32
CA VAL A 347 8.54 12.33 19.23
C VAL A 347 9.41 12.28 17.97
N GLY A 348 10.04 11.14 17.67
CA GLY A 348 10.97 11.00 16.55
C GLY A 348 10.30 11.30 15.21
N ILE A 349 9.19 10.61 14.93
CA ILE A 349 8.45 10.75 13.67
C ILE A 349 7.82 12.14 13.58
N THR A 350 7.17 12.64 14.65
CA THR A 350 6.48 13.93 14.62
C THR A 350 7.46 15.09 14.44
N THR A 351 8.55 15.12 15.21
CA THR A 351 9.53 16.21 15.15
C THR A 351 10.32 16.18 13.84
N ALA A 352 10.75 15.01 13.38
CA ALA A 352 11.45 14.89 12.11
C ALA A 352 10.57 15.34 10.94
N SER A 353 9.30 14.92 10.92
CA SER A 353 8.34 15.35 9.91
C SER A 353 8.12 16.87 9.93
N ALA A 354 7.98 17.47 11.12
CA ALA A 354 7.78 18.92 11.27
C ALA A 354 9.01 19.74 10.87
N VAL A 355 10.21 19.31 11.30
CA VAL A 355 11.46 19.97 10.95
C VAL A 355 11.69 19.88 9.44
N PHE A 356 11.52 18.70 8.84
CA PHE A 356 11.74 18.54 7.40
C PHE A 356 10.74 19.32 6.56
N ALA A 357 9.46 19.29 6.93
CA ALA A 357 8.42 20.09 6.27
C ALA A 357 8.71 21.59 6.33
N LYS A 358 9.32 22.08 7.42
CA LYS A 358 9.73 23.48 7.55
C LYS A 358 10.98 23.81 6.70
N LEU A 359 11.92 22.88 6.58
CA LEU A 359 13.15 23.06 5.80
C LEU A 359 12.90 22.97 4.29
N ARG A 360 11.90 22.20 3.85
CA ARG A 360 11.48 22.08 2.45
C ARG A 360 9.97 22.29 2.29
N PRO A 361 9.52 23.56 2.19
CA PRO A 361 8.12 23.86 1.87
C PRO A 361 7.70 23.15 0.57
N GLY A 362 6.54 22.49 0.58
CA GLY A 362 6.04 21.71 -0.57
C GLY A 362 6.44 20.22 -0.59
N SER A 363 7.26 19.76 0.36
CA SER A 363 7.63 18.33 0.47
C SER A 363 6.60 17.45 1.18
N MET A 364 5.62 18.04 1.87
CA MET A 364 4.55 17.28 2.50
C MET A 364 3.51 16.85 1.48
N THR A 365 2.95 15.65 1.68
CA THR A 365 1.76 15.21 0.97
C THR A 365 0.67 16.27 1.17
N PRO A 366 0.09 16.84 0.10
CA PRO A 366 -1.02 17.79 0.21
C PRO A 366 -2.11 17.24 1.14
N GLY A 367 -2.86 18.09 1.84
CA GLY A 367 -3.98 17.69 2.71
C GLY A 367 -3.66 16.87 3.97
N LEU A 368 -2.39 16.50 4.22
CA LEU A 368 -1.98 15.85 5.47
C LEU A 368 -1.64 16.92 6.52
N THR A 369 -2.34 16.91 7.66
CA THR A 369 -2.13 17.89 8.72
C THR A 369 -1.16 17.40 9.79
N PHE A 370 -0.46 18.31 10.48
CA PHE A 370 0.45 17.94 11.57
C PHE A 370 -0.20 17.13 12.70
N PRO A 371 -1.43 17.43 13.16
CA PRO A 371 -2.12 16.58 14.14
C PRO A 371 -2.37 15.16 13.64
N GLN A 372 -2.64 14.99 12.34
CA GLN A 372 -2.81 13.66 11.72
C GLN A 372 -1.49 12.89 11.69
N ILE A 373 -0.39 13.55 11.32
CA ILE A 373 0.97 12.95 11.37
C ILE A 373 1.31 12.56 12.81
N ALA A 374 1.06 13.43 13.79
CA ALA A 374 1.33 13.15 15.20
C ALA A 374 0.49 11.97 15.72
N GLY A 375 -0.79 11.89 15.35
CA GLY A 375 -1.63 10.75 15.70
C GLY A 375 -1.15 9.45 15.05
N GLY A 376 -0.74 9.50 13.79
CA GLY A 376 -0.11 8.37 13.10
C GLY A 376 1.21 7.94 13.75
N ALA A 377 2.06 8.90 14.10
CA ALA A 377 3.32 8.68 14.80
C ALA A 377 3.13 8.00 16.17
N ALA A 378 2.06 8.34 16.88
CA ALA A 378 1.71 7.65 18.12
C ALA A 378 1.31 6.21 17.87
N LEU A 379 0.50 5.94 16.83
CA LEU A 379 0.14 4.57 16.44
C LEU A 379 1.36 3.76 15.99
N SER A 380 2.36 4.37 15.35
CA SER A 380 3.62 3.72 14.98
C SER A 380 4.41 3.17 16.17
N GLY A 381 4.06 3.53 17.41
CA GLY A 381 4.59 2.89 18.62
C GLY A 381 4.12 1.45 18.86
N VAL A 382 3.19 0.93 18.05
CA VAL A 382 2.76 -0.47 18.11
C VAL A 382 3.77 -1.35 17.37
N GLY A 383 4.81 -1.81 18.05
CA GLY A 383 5.83 -2.70 17.47
C GLY A 383 5.48 -4.19 17.45
N PHE A 384 4.47 -4.59 18.23
CA PHE A 384 3.91 -5.94 18.42
C PHE A 384 4.67 -7.11 17.75
N THR A 385 4.39 -7.47 16.49
CA THR A 385 4.95 -8.67 15.86
C THR A 385 6.47 -8.69 15.80
N ILE A 386 7.09 -7.68 15.17
CA ILE A 386 8.54 -7.64 14.99
C ILE A 386 9.23 -7.36 16.33
N SER A 387 8.63 -6.57 17.22
CA SER A 387 9.17 -6.36 18.58
C SER A 387 9.20 -7.67 19.38
N LEU A 388 8.11 -8.45 19.40
CA LEU A 388 8.06 -9.75 20.07
C LEU A 388 9.03 -10.76 19.43
N PHE A 389 9.20 -10.68 18.11
CA PHE A 389 10.18 -11.49 17.40
C PHE A 389 11.62 -11.18 17.85
N ILE A 390 11.98 -9.89 17.96
CA ILE A 390 13.32 -9.48 18.40
C ILE A 390 13.56 -9.81 19.89
N VAL A 391 12.53 -9.88 20.73
CA VAL A 391 12.68 -10.29 22.14
C VAL A 391 13.37 -11.65 22.24
N ASP A 392 12.91 -12.63 21.46
CA ASP A 392 13.47 -13.99 21.47
C ASP A 392 14.87 -14.06 20.83
N LEU A 393 15.27 -13.06 20.03
CA LEU A 393 16.62 -12.96 19.46
C LEU A 393 17.61 -12.23 20.36
N ALA A 394 17.10 -11.34 21.20
CA ALA A 394 17.94 -10.43 21.99
C ALA A 394 18.20 -10.94 23.41
N LEU A 395 17.32 -11.80 23.94
CA LEU A 395 17.28 -12.15 25.35
C LEU A 395 17.23 -13.66 25.54
N ASP A 396 18.34 -14.22 26.02
CA ASP A 396 18.43 -15.65 26.36
C ASP A 396 17.71 -16.01 27.67
N ASP A 397 17.59 -15.04 28.59
CA ASP A 397 16.94 -15.26 29.90
C ASP A 397 15.41 -15.20 29.76
N PRO A 398 14.69 -16.31 30.03
CA PRO A 398 13.23 -16.35 29.93
C PRO A 398 12.52 -15.31 30.81
N ALA A 399 13.08 -14.96 31.97
CA ALA A 399 12.50 -13.98 32.86
C ALA A 399 12.62 -12.55 32.31
N LEU A 400 13.74 -12.22 31.65
CA LEU A 400 13.91 -10.95 30.95
C LEU A 400 13.05 -10.89 29.69
N ALA A 401 12.95 -11.99 28.94
CA ALA A 401 12.06 -12.09 27.78
C ALA A 401 10.60 -11.84 28.17
N ASP A 402 10.12 -12.42 29.27
CA ASP A 402 8.76 -12.17 29.78
C ASP A 402 8.53 -10.70 30.17
N GLN A 403 9.49 -10.06 30.83
CA GLN A 403 9.42 -8.62 31.12
C GLN A 403 9.37 -7.78 29.84
N ALA A 404 10.17 -8.15 28.82
CA ALA A 404 10.17 -7.48 27.54
C ALA A 404 8.83 -7.65 26.79
N ARG A 405 8.25 -8.85 26.78
CA ARG A 405 6.91 -9.12 26.22
C ARG A 405 5.85 -8.27 26.91
N VAL A 406 5.86 -8.18 28.25
CA VAL A 406 4.97 -7.29 29.00
C VAL A 406 5.18 -5.83 28.60
N GLY A 407 6.43 -5.39 28.42
CA GLY A 407 6.78 -4.06 27.94
C GLY A 407 6.19 -3.76 26.56
N VAL A 408 6.36 -4.66 25.58
CA VAL A 408 5.83 -4.52 24.21
C VAL A 408 4.30 -4.47 24.21
N LEU A 409 3.64 -5.33 24.97
CA LEU A 409 2.18 -5.36 25.08
C LEU A 409 1.65 -4.07 25.74
N SER A 410 2.29 -3.62 26.82
CA SER A 410 1.92 -2.39 27.51
C SER A 410 2.14 -1.17 26.61
N ALA A 411 3.27 -1.10 25.91
CA ALA A 411 3.58 -0.06 24.95
C ALA A 411 2.54 0.01 23.84
N SER A 412 2.12 -1.14 23.29
CA SER A 412 1.12 -1.21 22.23
C SER A 412 -0.25 -0.65 22.67
N VAL A 413 -0.67 -0.96 23.90
CA VAL A 413 -1.91 -0.40 24.48
C VAL A 413 -1.77 1.11 24.71
N ILE A 414 -0.66 1.57 25.27
CA ILE A 414 -0.42 2.99 25.55
C ILE A 414 -0.34 3.78 24.23
N ALA A 415 0.35 3.26 23.22
CA ALA A 415 0.46 3.84 21.88
C ALA A 415 -0.92 3.99 21.22
N ALA A 416 -1.78 2.98 21.35
CA ALA A 416 -3.15 3.02 20.85
C ALA A 416 -3.99 4.12 21.54
N LEU A 417 -3.91 4.21 22.86
CA LEU A 417 -4.60 5.24 23.64
C LEU A 417 -4.06 6.64 23.34
N LEU A 418 -2.75 6.78 23.18
CA LEU A 418 -2.11 8.04 22.81
C LEU A 418 -2.54 8.49 21.41
N GLY A 419 -2.55 7.58 20.43
CA GLY A 419 -3.06 7.86 19.09
C GLY A 419 -4.52 8.32 19.11
N TRP A 420 -5.39 7.59 19.81
CA TRP A 420 -6.78 7.99 20.01
C TRP A 420 -6.91 9.39 20.64
N LEU A 421 -6.14 9.68 21.68
CA LEU A 421 -6.13 10.98 22.35
C LEU A 421 -5.67 12.09 21.40
N VAL A 422 -4.58 11.89 20.66
CA VAL A 422 -4.03 12.88 19.73
C VAL A 422 -5.02 13.15 18.59
N PHE A 423 -5.66 12.12 18.01
CA PHE A 423 -6.70 12.33 17.00
C PHE A 423 -7.92 13.05 17.57
N SER A 424 -8.37 12.66 18.77
CA SER A 424 -9.53 13.28 19.43
C SER A 424 -9.28 14.76 19.74
N LEU A 425 -8.08 15.12 20.18
CA LEU A 425 -7.70 16.52 20.44
C LEU A 425 -7.49 17.27 19.12
N GLY A 426 -6.84 16.66 18.14
CA GLY A 426 -6.64 17.21 16.80
C GLY A 426 -7.96 17.63 16.15
N ASN A 427 -8.95 16.74 16.16
CA ASN A 427 -10.30 17.03 15.64
C ASN A 427 -11.00 18.17 16.38
N ARG A 428 -10.66 18.41 17.65
CA ARG A 428 -11.27 19.48 18.46
C ARG A 428 -10.61 20.85 18.24
N PHE A 429 -9.29 20.90 18.06
CA PHE A 429 -8.53 22.16 17.97
C PHE A 429 -8.23 22.60 16.55
N ALA A 430 -8.06 21.66 15.63
CA ALA A 430 -7.81 21.90 14.23
C ALA A 430 -8.61 20.85 13.45
N PRO A 431 -9.95 21.01 13.38
CA PRO A 431 -10.77 20.08 12.61
C PRO A 431 -10.16 19.96 11.21
N PRO A 432 -10.02 18.74 10.67
CA PRO A 432 -9.51 18.58 9.32
C PRO A 432 -10.34 19.49 8.39
N PRO A 433 -9.73 20.06 7.35
CA PRO A 433 -10.49 20.74 6.30
C PRO A 433 -11.69 19.84 5.94
N ALA A 434 -12.87 20.43 5.78
CA ALA A 434 -14.05 19.67 5.35
C ALA A 434 -13.63 18.75 4.20
N GLU A 435 -14.00 17.46 4.27
CA GLU A 435 -13.59 16.47 3.26
C GLU A 435 -13.68 17.12 1.86
N PRO A 436 -12.65 17.03 1.01
CA PRO A 436 -12.80 17.46 -0.37
C PRO A 436 -14.04 16.76 -0.89
N SER A 437 -15.05 17.53 -1.27
CA SER A 437 -16.32 16.96 -1.67
C SER A 437 -16.02 15.98 -2.80
N LEU A 438 -16.52 14.74 -2.69
CA LEU A 438 -16.60 13.87 -3.87
C LEU A 438 -17.45 14.52 -4.95
N ASP A 439 -18.27 15.51 -4.59
CA ASP A 439 -19.01 16.33 -5.51
C ASP A 439 -18.06 17.22 -6.34
N LEU A 440 -18.39 17.35 -7.61
CA LEU A 440 -17.72 18.25 -8.54
C LEU A 440 -17.76 19.70 -8.02
N LEU A 441 -16.60 20.28 -7.75
CA LEU A 441 -16.45 21.61 -7.13
C LEU A 441 -17.18 22.69 -7.94
N ARG A 442 -16.83 22.83 -9.22
CA ARG A 442 -17.47 23.74 -10.16
C ARG A 442 -18.48 23.00 -11.03
N ARG A 443 -19.76 23.35 -10.92
CA ARG A 443 -20.84 22.73 -11.71
C ARG A 443 -20.61 22.89 -13.21
N VAL A 444 -21.08 21.88 -13.96
CA VAL A 444 -21.04 21.91 -15.42
C VAL A 444 -21.90 23.06 -15.96
N SER A 445 -21.32 23.87 -16.84
CA SER A 445 -21.98 25.04 -17.46
C SER A 445 -21.78 25.04 -18.97
N PRO A 446 -22.86 25.03 -19.78
CA PRO A 446 -22.76 25.04 -21.24
C PRO A 446 -22.13 26.32 -21.82
N LYS A 447 -22.04 27.39 -21.02
CA LYS A 447 -21.38 28.64 -21.42
C LYS A 447 -19.85 28.56 -21.33
N ARG A 448 -19.32 27.59 -20.59
CA ARG A 448 -17.91 27.51 -20.21
C ARG A 448 -17.29 26.18 -20.60
N ASP A 449 -17.96 25.07 -20.29
CA ASP A 449 -17.46 23.73 -20.54
C ASP A 449 -17.71 23.30 -21.99
N HIS A 450 -16.75 22.59 -22.56
CA HIS A 450 -16.93 21.91 -23.84
C HIS A 450 -17.72 20.63 -23.61
N ILE A 451 -18.90 20.55 -24.23
CA ILE A 451 -19.82 19.42 -24.07
C ILE A 451 -19.88 18.62 -25.37
N ARG A 452 -19.68 17.31 -25.29
CA ARG A 452 -19.93 16.37 -26.38
C ARG A 452 -21.20 15.58 -26.07
N GLY A 453 -22.18 15.65 -26.98
CA GLY A 453 -23.52 15.09 -26.79
C GLY A 453 -24.55 16.16 -26.39
N PRO A 454 -25.81 15.78 -26.13
CA PRO A 454 -26.88 16.73 -25.80
C PRO A 454 -26.62 17.46 -24.48
N VAL A 455 -26.81 18.78 -24.46
CA VAL A 455 -26.56 19.60 -23.27
C VAL A 455 -27.42 19.19 -22.07
N ASP A 456 -28.67 18.78 -22.34
CA ASP A 456 -29.66 18.36 -21.34
C ASP A 456 -29.68 16.84 -21.10
N ALA A 457 -28.61 16.13 -21.49
CA ALA A 457 -28.53 14.70 -21.28
C ALA A 457 -28.62 14.34 -19.78
N PRO A 458 -29.41 13.32 -19.42
CA PRO A 458 -29.66 12.95 -18.02
C PRO A 458 -28.45 12.34 -17.31
N LEU A 459 -27.43 11.88 -18.05
CA LEU A 459 -26.19 11.35 -17.51
C LEU A 459 -25.04 12.31 -17.83
N THR A 460 -24.19 12.59 -16.84
CA THR A 460 -23.05 13.49 -16.98
C THR A 460 -21.76 12.74 -16.69
N ILE A 461 -20.77 12.92 -17.55
CA ILE A 461 -19.39 12.47 -17.33
C ILE A 461 -18.48 13.70 -17.45
N VAL A 462 -17.73 14.01 -16.40
CA VAL A 462 -16.65 15.01 -16.45
C VAL A 462 -15.33 14.29 -16.29
N GLU A 463 -14.43 14.46 -17.24
CA GLU A 463 -13.06 13.94 -17.19
C GLU A 463 -12.10 15.11 -16.95
N TYR A 464 -11.33 15.03 -15.87
CA TYR A 464 -10.11 15.82 -15.70
C TYR A 464 -8.96 15.03 -16.32
N GLY A 465 -8.38 15.58 -17.38
CA GLY A 465 -7.42 14.87 -18.22
C GLY A 465 -6.20 15.70 -18.59
N ASP A 466 -5.17 14.99 -19.03
CA ASP A 466 -3.89 15.50 -19.49
C ASP A 466 -3.59 14.85 -20.84
N PHE A 467 -3.28 15.64 -21.86
CA PHE A 467 -3.10 15.17 -23.24
C PHE A 467 -1.86 14.28 -23.45
N GLU A 468 -0.82 14.43 -22.63
CA GLU A 468 0.40 13.63 -22.69
C GLU A 468 0.31 12.38 -21.79
N CYS A 469 -0.70 12.33 -20.90
CA CYS A 469 -0.88 11.23 -19.98
C CYS A 469 -1.29 9.93 -20.72
N PRO A 470 -0.50 8.85 -20.59
CA PRO A 470 -0.77 7.58 -21.27
C PRO A 470 -2.01 6.85 -20.73
N PHE A 471 -2.50 7.22 -19.54
CA PHE A 471 -3.74 6.70 -18.99
C PHE A 471 -4.97 7.43 -19.54
N CYS A 472 -4.87 8.75 -19.75
CA CYS A 472 -5.93 9.55 -20.38
C CYS A 472 -6.15 9.10 -21.83
N SER A 473 -5.06 8.95 -22.60
CA SER A 473 -5.12 8.42 -23.97
C SER A 473 -5.85 7.07 -24.04
N LYS A 474 -5.62 6.16 -23.08
CA LYS A 474 -6.36 4.88 -22.99
C LYS A 474 -7.83 5.07 -22.62
N ALA A 475 -8.13 6.00 -21.73
CA ALA A 475 -9.48 6.26 -21.25
C ALA A 475 -10.39 6.83 -22.36
N THR A 476 -9.84 7.47 -23.39
CA THR A 476 -10.60 7.89 -24.58
C THR A 476 -11.36 6.75 -25.26
N GLY A 477 -10.82 5.53 -25.21
CA GLY A 477 -11.49 4.32 -25.70
C GLY A 477 -12.69 3.95 -24.81
N SER A 478 -12.51 4.00 -23.50
CA SER A 478 -13.57 3.73 -22.52
C SER A 478 -14.70 4.76 -22.63
N THR A 479 -14.40 6.05 -22.68
CA THR A 479 -15.42 7.10 -22.75
C THR A 479 -16.20 7.05 -24.05
N ARG A 480 -15.56 6.65 -25.15
CA ARG A 480 -16.23 6.37 -26.43
C ARG A 480 -17.19 5.20 -26.33
N GLU A 481 -16.78 4.06 -25.79
CA GLU A 481 -17.67 2.90 -25.59
C GLU A 481 -18.86 3.25 -24.67
N VAL A 482 -18.64 4.02 -23.61
CA VAL A 482 -19.72 4.49 -22.71
C VAL A 482 -20.72 5.37 -23.49
N ARG A 483 -20.22 6.27 -24.34
CA ARG A 483 -21.06 7.12 -25.18
C ARG A 483 -21.82 6.35 -26.25
N GLU A 484 -21.20 5.34 -26.85
CA GLU A 484 -21.88 4.44 -27.80
C GLU A 484 -23.00 3.63 -27.11
N HIS A 485 -22.80 3.23 -25.85
CA HIS A 485 -23.80 2.51 -25.06
C HIS A 485 -25.03 3.37 -24.69
N PHE A 486 -24.80 4.60 -24.22
CA PHE A 486 -25.90 5.48 -23.76
C PHE A 486 -26.47 6.40 -24.85
N GLY A 487 -25.75 6.60 -25.96
CA GLY A 487 -26.13 7.51 -27.04
C GLY A 487 -26.39 8.93 -26.53
N ASP A 488 -27.53 9.49 -26.92
CA ASP A 488 -27.96 10.85 -26.55
C ASP A 488 -28.32 11.01 -25.05
N GLN A 489 -28.26 9.94 -24.26
CA GLN A 489 -28.55 10.01 -22.82
C GLN A 489 -27.35 10.47 -21.99
N VAL A 490 -26.17 10.62 -22.59
CA VAL A 490 -24.96 11.05 -21.89
C VAL A 490 -24.35 12.31 -22.51
N ARG A 491 -23.93 13.23 -21.65
CA ARG A 491 -23.06 14.34 -21.99
C ARG A 491 -21.68 14.12 -21.40
N TYR A 492 -20.67 14.33 -22.23
CA TYR A 492 -19.27 14.19 -21.87
C TYR A 492 -18.59 15.56 -21.87
N ILE A 493 -17.87 15.84 -20.80
CA ILE A 493 -17.16 17.09 -20.56
C ILE A 493 -15.70 16.76 -20.29
N PHE A 494 -14.80 17.51 -20.92
CA PHE A 494 -13.37 17.46 -20.66
C PHE A 494 -12.93 18.73 -19.94
N ARG A 495 -12.10 18.57 -18.91
CA ARG A 495 -11.45 19.65 -18.14
C ARG A 495 -9.96 19.37 -18.05
N HIS A 496 -9.17 20.44 -18.09
CA HIS A 496 -7.71 20.33 -18.12
C HIS A 496 -7.14 20.06 -16.73
N TYR A 497 -6.24 19.10 -16.63
CA TYR A 497 -5.40 18.92 -15.44
C TYR A 497 -3.97 18.56 -15.87
N PRO A 498 -3.24 19.51 -16.51
CA PRO A 498 -1.89 19.27 -16.99
C PRO A 498 -0.96 19.00 -15.81
N LEU A 499 -0.24 17.87 -15.86
CA LEU A 499 0.69 17.46 -14.81
C LEU A 499 2.12 17.90 -15.19
N ASP A 500 2.38 19.21 -15.15
CA ASP A 500 3.62 19.82 -15.66
C ASP A 500 4.92 19.19 -15.14
N ASP A 501 4.89 18.69 -13.89
CA ASP A 501 6.04 18.01 -13.27
C ASP A 501 6.42 16.70 -13.98
N TYR A 502 5.50 16.10 -14.72
CA TYR A 502 5.63 14.80 -15.37
C TYR A 502 5.50 14.87 -16.89
N HIS A 503 4.73 15.84 -17.40
CA HIS A 503 4.35 15.97 -18.79
C HIS A 503 4.63 17.41 -19.27
N PRO A 504 5.85 17.68 -19.78
CA PRO A 504 6.30 19.03 -20.08
C PRO A 504 5.51 19.70 -21.22
N HIS A 505 4.76 18.93 -22.02
CA HIS A 505 3.99 19.43 -23.16
C HIS A 505 2.48 19.53 -22.88
N ALA A 506 2.00 18.96 -21.76
CA ALA A 506 0.57 18.88 -21.44
C ALA A 506 -0.12 20.24 -21.33
N ARG A 507 0.51 21.23 -20.69
CA ARG A 507 -0.07 22.57 -20.55
C ARG A 507 -0.25 23.25 -21.89
N TYR A 508 0.79 23.23 -22.73
CA TYR A 508 0.72 23.83 -24.05
C TYR A 508 -0.32 23.14 -24.95
N ALA A 509 -0.43 21.81 -24.88
CA ALA A 509 -1.49 21.07 -25.56
C ALA A 509 -2.90 21.45 -25.05
N SER A 510 -3.04 21.71 -23.74
CA SER A 510 -4.30 22.16 -23.13
C SER A 510 -4.70 23.55 -23.65
N GLU A 511 -3.77 24.50 -23.64
CA GLU A 511 -3.95 25.85 -24.19
C GLU A 511 -4.28 25.81 -25.69
N ALA A 512 -3.58 24.97 -26.46
CA ALA A 512 -3.83 24.77 -27.89
C ALA A 512 -5.23 24.24 -28.17
N SER A 513 -5.75 23.33 -27.34
CA SER A 513 -7.13 22.86 -27.47
C SER A 513 -8.16 23.97 -27.26
N GLU A 514 -7.89 24.92 -26.35
CA GLU A 514 -8.76 26.07 -26.10
C GLU A 514 -8.66 27.14 -27.20
N ALA A 515 -7.46 27.37 -27.74
CA ALA A 515 -7.29 28.23 -28.93
C ALA A 515 -8.05 27.65 -30.14
N ALA A 516 -8.00 26.33 -30.35
CA ALA A 516 -8.84 25.66 -31.36
C ALA A 516 -10.34 25.79 -31.05
N ALA A 517 -10.72 25.80 -29.77
CA ALA A 517 -12.11 26.02 -29.35
C ALA A 517 -12.65 27.40 -29.74
N ALA A 518 -11.81 28.43 -29.68
CA ALA A 518 -12.16 29.78 -30.11
C ALA A 518 -12.54 29.86 -31.60
N GLN A 519 -12.12 28.87 -32.38
CA GLN A 519 -12.45 28.69 -33.79
C GLN A 519 -13.47 27.55 -34.03
N GLY A 520 -14.08 27.02 -32.97
CA GLY A 520 -15.13 25.99 -33.04
C GLY A 520 -14.64 24.55 -33.20
N LYS A 521 -13.34 24.27 -33.03
CA LYS A 521 -12.72 22.95 -33.28
C LYS A 521 -12.11 22.31 -32.04
N PHE A 522 -12.62 22.61 -30.84
CA PHE A 522 -12.13 22.03 -29.58
C PHE A 522 -12.04 20.50 -29.66
N TRP A 523 -13.14 19.87 -30.08
CA TRP A 523 -13.29 18.41 -30.08
C TRP A 523 -12.43 17.72 -31.15
N ASP A 524 -12.19 18.37 -32.29
CA ASP A 524 -11.30 17.85 -33.33
C ASP A 524 -9.84 17.94 -32.87
N MET A 525 -9.46 19.05 -32.23
CA MET A 525 -8.14 19.22 -31.64
C MET A 525 -7.91 18.25 -30.47
N HIS A 526 -8.86 18.14 -29.54
CA HIS A 526 -8.83 17.19 -28.43
C HIS A 526 -8.56 15.76 -28.91
N ASP A 527 -9.32 15.27 -29.90
CA ASP A 527 -9.13 13.92 -30.41
C ASP A 527 -7.78 13.75 -31.13
N THR A 528 -7.34 14.78 -31.86
CA THR A 528 -6.05 14.77 -32.57
C THR A 528 -4.87 14.73 -31.60
N LEU A 529 -4.91 15.51 -30.52
CA LEU A 529 -3.90 15.52 -29.47
C LEU A 529 -3.81 14.17 -28.76
N PHE A 530 -4.94 13.54 -28.43
CA PHE A 530 -4.91 12.20 -27.81
C PHE A 530 -4.44 11.09 -28.76
N LEU A 531 -4.67 11.22 -30.07
CA LEU A 531 -4.15 10.30 -31.07
C LEU A 531 -2.61 10.39 -31.20
N HIS A 532 -2.04 11.54 -30.90
CA HIS A 532 -0.60 11.83 -30.99
C HIS A 532 -0.01 12.21 -29.63
N SER A 533 -0.48 11.58 -28.54
CA SER A 533 -0.07 11.92 -27.17
C SER A 533 1.44 11.76 -26.90
N ASP A 534 2.17 11.09 -27.78
CA ASP A 534 3.62 10.90 -27.76
C ASP A 534 4.41 11.90 -28.63
N ALA A 535 3.72 12.80 -29.35
CA ALA A 535 4.30 13.80 -30.24
C ALA A 535 3.54 15.13 -30.08
N LEU A 536 3.84 15.83 -28.98
CA LEU A 536 3.18 17.07 -28.54
C LEU A 536 4.18 18.25 -28.44
N GLU A 537 5.27 18.23 -29.20
CA GLU A 537 6.12 19.41 -29.31
C GLU A 537 5.36 20.58 -29.97
N ARG A 538 5.86 21.81 -29.83
CA ARG A 538 5.16 23.00 -30.35
C ARG A 538 4.91 22.89 -31.85
N ASP A 539 5.95 22.54 -32.60
CA ASP A 539 5.88 22.35 -34.06
C ASP A 539 4.89 21.25 -34.47
N ASP A 540 4.72 20.21 -33.63
CA ASP A 540 3.73 19.16 -33.88
C ASP A 540 2.31 19.69 -33.71
N ILE A 541 2.05 20.43 -32.63
CA ILE A 541 0.74 20.99 -32.31
C ILE A 541 0.33 22.04 -33.35
N ASP A 542 1.25 22.89 -33.79
CA ASP A 542 1.00 23.89 -34.84
C ASP A 542 0.67 23.21 -36.18
N ARG A 543 1.36 22.11 -36.50
CA ARG A 543 1.05 21.28 -37.67
C ARG A 543 -0.35 20.65 -37.56
N TYR A 544 -0.72 20.10 -36.40
CA TYR A 544 -2.07 19.57 -36.19
C TYR A 544 -3.14 20.64 -36.33
N ALA A 545 -2.90 21.83 -35.78
CA ALA A 545 -3.79 22.98 -35.91
C ALA A 545 -4.01 23.38 -37.39
N ALA A 546 -2.92 23.43 -38.17
CA ALA A 546 -2.97 23.72 -39.60
C ALA A 546 -3.72 22.63 -40.39
N ASP A 547 -3.46 21.35 -40.10
CA ASP A 547 -4.12 20.20 -40.74
C ASP A 547 -5.63 20.17 -40.43
N LEU A 548 -6.02 20.61 -39.22
CA LEU A 548 -7.41 20.81 -38.86
C LEU A 548 -8.05 22.00 -39.57
N GLY A 549 -7.28 22.82 -40.28
CA GLY A 549 -7.75 24.00 -41.02
C GLY A 549 -8.13 25.14 -40.08
N LEU A 550 -7.33 25.39 -39.04
CA LEU A 550 -7.42 26.59 -38.20
C LEU A 550 -6.76 27.79 -38.91
N ASP A 551 -7.22 28.99 -38.58
CA ASP A 551 -6.51 30.22 -38.90
C ASP A 551 -5.29 30.30 -37.98
N MET A 552 -4.09 30.07 -38.55
CA MET A 552 -2.84 29.96 -37.80
C MET A 552 -2.38 31.30 -37.23
N ASP A 553 -2.62 32.42 -37.93
CA ASP A 553 -2.27 33.75 -37.43
C ASP A 553 -3.08 34.05 -36.16
N ARG A 554 -4.38 33.70 -36.17
CA ARG A 554 -5.24 33.83 -35.00
C ARG A 554 -4.89 32.83 -33.89
N PHE A 555 -4.60 31.58 -34.24
CA PHE A 555 -4.26 30.52 -33.28
C PHE A 555 -2.99 30.84 -32.49
N GLU A 556 -1.95 31.30 -33.18
CA GLU A 556 -0.70 31.75 -32.56
C GLU A 556 -0.90 33.00 -31.69
N ASP A 557 -1.73 33.95 -32.14
CA ASP A 557 -2.04 35.14 -31.34
C ASP A 557 -2.84 34.78 -30.07
N ASP A 558 -3.83 33.89 -30.18
CA ASP A 558 -4.64 33.38 -29.06
C ASP A 558 -3.78 32.67 -28.01
N LEU A 559 -2.75 31.90 -28.43
CA LEU A 559 -1.79 31.27 -27.54
C LEU A 559 -0.80 32.26 -26.91
N ARG A 560 -0.52 33.38 -27.58
CA ARG A 560 0.43 34.40 -27.10
C ARG A 560 -0.22 35.41 -26.15
N THR A 561 -1.47 35.81 -26.40
CA THR A 561 -2.21 36.77 -25.58
C THR A 561 -2.65 36.17 -24.26
N GLY A 562 -2.83 34.84 -24.20
CA GLY A 562 -3.10 34.11 -22.97
C GLY A 562 -4.56 34.17 -22.52
N ASP A 563 -5.48 34.64 -23.36
CA ASP A 563 -6.91 34.74 -23.03
C ASP A 563 -7.52 33.38 -22.65
N PHE A 564 -6.92 32.29 -23.12
CA PHE A 564 -7.35 30.91 -22.87
C PHE A 564 -6.57 30.18 -21.76
N VAL A 565 -5.46 30.78 -21.26
CA VAL A 565 -4.67 30.27 -20.14
C VAL A 565 -5.51 30.22 -18.87
N THR A 566 -6.32 31.26 -18.64
CA THR A 566 -7.19 31.38 -17.46
C THR A 566 -8.12 30.16 -17.30
N ARG A 567 -8.61 29.56 -18.39
CA ARG A 567 -9.50 28.39 -18.31
C ARG A 567 -8.75 27.13 -17.88
N VAL A 568 -7.57 26.91 -18.42
CA VAL A 568 -6.69 25.77 -18.08
C VAL A 568 -6.28 25.88 -16.61
N GLU A 569 -5.84 27.06 -16.18
CA GLU A 569 -5.50 27.35 -14.79
C GLU A 569 -6.69 27.19 -13.85
N ASP A 570 -7.88 27.63 -14.26
CA ASP A 570 -9.10 27.48 -13.47
C ASP A 570 -9.50 26.01 -13.28
N ASP A 571 -9.34 25.16 -14.30
CA ASP A 571 -9.61 23.72 -14.18
C ASP A 571 -8.54 23.01 -13.36
N GLU A 572 -7.28 23.38 -13.54
CA GLU A 572 -6.18 22.89 -12.72
C GLU A 572 -6.36 23.26 -11.25
N LEU A 573 -6.75 24.51 -10.96
CA LEU A 573 -7.01 24.97 -9.60
C LEU A 573 -8.19 24.22 -8.98
N ASP A 574 -9.25 23.95 -9.75
CA ASP A 574 -10.35 23.10 -9.31
C ASP A 574 -9.85 21.68 -8.99
N ALA A 575 -8.96 21.12 -9.81
CA ALA A 575 -8.39 19.79 -9.61
C ALA A 575 -7.51 19.73 -8.35
N LEU A 576 -6.65 20.74 -8.16
CA LEU A 576 -5.79 20.86 -6.98
C LEU A 576 -6.63 21.06 -5.70
N THR A 577 -7.65 21.91 -5.76
CA THR A 577 -8.57 22.19 -4.64
C THR A 577 -9.45 20.99 -4.31
N SER A 578 -9.90 20.26 -5.33
CA SER A 578 -10.62 18.99 -5.20
C SER A 578 -9.70 17.82 -4.86
N GLU A 579 -8.40 18.08 -4.72
CA GLU A 579 -7.43 17.11 -4.27
C GLU A 579 -7.39 15.85 -5.16
N LEU A 580 -7.48 16.04 -6.49
CA LEU A 580 -7.51 14.94 -7.44
C LEU A 580 -6.22 14.11 -7.36
N PRO A 581 -6.31 12.76 -7.40
CA PRO A 581 -5.14 11.89 -7.26
C PRO A 581 -4.23 11.88 -8.49
N GLY A 582 -4.71 12.38 -9.63
CA GLY A 582 -4.00 12.43 -10.90
C GLY A 582 -4.96 12.39 -12.09
N THR A 583 -4.43 12.08 -13.27
CA THR A 583 -5.20 12.00 -14.53
C THR A 583 -5.18 10.57 -15.12
N PRO A 584 -6.28 10.11 -15.75
CA PRO A 584 -7.58 10.77 -15.81
C PRO A 584 -8.33 10.61 -14.48
N THR A 585 -9.13 11.59 -14.10
CA THR A 585 -10.11 11.46 -13.00
C THR A 585 -11.51 11.74 -13.52
N PHE A 586 -12.46 10.86 -13.22
CA PHE A 586 -13.84 10.98 -13.68
C PHE A 586 -14.79 11.44 -12.56
N TYR A 587 -15.74 12.29 -12.91
CA TYR A 587 -16.95 12.55 -12.12
C TYR A 587 -18.17 12.09 -12.90
N LEU A 588 -19.02 11.29 -12.27
CA LEU A 588 -20.22 10.70 -12.85
C LEU A 588 -21.46 11.30 -12.18
N GLY A 589 -22.44 11.67 -12.98
CA GLY A 589 -23.63 12.37 -12.49
C GLY A 589 -24.91 11.92 -13.17
N VAL A 590 -26.01 12.13 -12.47
CA VAL A 590 -27.38 11.99 -12.98
C VAL A 590 -28.12 13.30 -12.80
N GLU A 591 -29.13 13.53 -13.64
CA GLU A 591 -29.95 14.74 -13.63
C GLU A 591 -30.43 15.11 -12.22
N GLY A 592 -30.33 16.41 -11.89
CA GLY A 592 -30.76 16.94 -10.60
C GLY A 592 -29.79 16.70 -9.43
N ARG A 593 -28.66 16.00 -9.62
CA ARG A 593 -27.62 15.79 -8.60
C ARG A 593 -26.26 16.32 -9.07
N VAL A 594 -25.41 16.70 -8.12
CA VAL A 594 -24.03 17.09 -8.44
C VAL A 594 -23.24 15.82 -8.83
N PRO A 595 -22.46 15.83 -9.92
CA PRO A 595 -21.62 14.69 -10.29
C PRO A 595 -20.65 14.34 -9.16
N GLN A 596 -20.44 13.04 -8.93
CA GLN A 596 -19.58 12.52 -7.89
C GLN A 596 -18.34 11.84 -8.47
N ARG A 597 -17.20 11.98 -7.79
CA ARG A 597 -15.92 11.43 -8.22
C ARG A 597 -15.99 9.90 -8.23
N HIS A 598 -15.68 9.35 -9.39
CA HIS A 598 -15.52 7.92 -9.63
C HIS A 598 -14.22 7.43 -9.00
N SER A 599 -14.26 6.31 -8.30
CA SER A 599 -13.11 5.68 -7.63
C SER A 599 -12.81 4.26 -8.13
N GLY A 600 -13.58 3.78 -9.09
CA GLY A 600 -13.41 2.45 -9.69
C GLY A 600 -12.41 2.42 -10.84
N PRO A 601 -12.22 1.26 -11.48
CA PRO A 601 -11.46 1.17 -12.72
C PRO A 601 -12.10 1.99 -13.86
N HIS A 602 -11.28 2.70 -14.63
CA HIS A 602 -11.73 3.58 -15.72
C HIS A 602 -12.11 2.82 -17.01
N ASP A 603 -12.54 1.56 -16.90
CA ASP A 603 -13.04 0.78 -18.03
C ASP A 603 -14.52 1.10 -18.30
N ALA A 604 -14.93 0.98 -19.57
CA ALA A 604 -16.29 1.32 -19.98
C ALA A 604 -17.36 0.55 -19.20
N ALA A 605 -17.15 -0.75 -18.95
CA ALA A 605 -18.13 -1.59 -18.27
C ALA A 605 -18.34 -1.17 -16.81
N THR A 606 -17.28 -0.71 -16.12
CA THR A 606 -17.38 -0.16 -14.77
C THR A 606 -18.14 1.16 -14.78
N ILE A 607 -17.80 2.10 -15.66
CA ILE A 607 -18.46 3.41 -15.75
C ILE A 607 -19.95 3.25 -16.12
N ILE A 608 -20.28 2.37 -17.07
CA ILE A 608 -21.67 2.06 -17.46
C ILE A 608 -22.45 1.54 -16.26
N ARG A 609 -21.92 0.54 -15.55
CA ARG A 609 -22.57 -0.06 -14.39
C ARG A 609 -22.84 0.97 -13.29
N GLU A 610 -21.90 1.88 -13.07
CA GLU A 610 -22.03 2.94 -12.07
C GLU A 610 -23.10 3.96 -12.44
N LEU A 611 -23.08 4.47 -13.68
CA LEU A 611 -24.11 5.38 -14.18
C LEU A 611 -25.52 4.75 -14.14
N GLU A 612 -25.65 3.47 -14.50
CA GLU A 612 -26.90 2.72 -14.38
C GLU A 612 -27.37 2.60 -12.91
N ALA A 613 -26.44 2.30 -11.99
CA ALA A 613 -26.74 2.23 -10.57
C ALA A 613 -27.16 3.58 -9.98
N MET A 614 -26.46 4.67 -10.34
CA MET A 614 -26.82 6.03 -9.94
C MET A 614 -28.21 6.41 -10.45
N ARG A 615 -28.52 6.08 -11.71
CA ARG A 615 -29.83 6.32 -12.32
C ARG A 615 -30.94 5.53 -11.63
N ALA A 616 -30.68 4.27 -11.27
CA ALA A 616 -31.63 3.45 -10.52
C ALA A 616 -31.88 3.99 -9.10
N ALA A 617 -30.83 4.47 -8.43
CA ALA A 617 -30.93 5.08 -7.11
C ALA A 617 -31.70 6.41 -7.12
N ALA A 618 -31.53 7.23 -8.17
CA ALA A 618 -32.25 8.48 -8.33
C ALA A 618 -33.77 8.29 -8.56
N ARG A 619 -34.20 7.13 -9.05
CA ARG A 619 -35.62 6.79 -9.29
C ARG A 619 -36.36 6.26 -8.06
N ARG A 620 -35.67 5.96 -6.95
CA ARG A 620 -36.33 5.53 -5.70
C ARG A 620 -36.85 6.78 -4.96
N PRO A 621 -38.15 6.85 -4.60
CA PRO A 621 -38.63 7.92 -3.73
C PRO A 621 -37.86 7.87 -2.41
N VAL A 622 -37.45 9.03 -1.91
CA VAL A 622 -37.00 9.16 -0.52
C VAL A 622 -38.23 8.79 0.33
N ALA A 623 -38.14 7.70 1.08
CA ALA A 623 -39.15 7.39 2.07
C ALA A 623 -39.01 8.43 3.18
N ASP A 624 -40.02 9.29 3.33
CA ASP A 624 -40.16 10.26 4.42
C ASP A 624 -40.21 9.57 5.80
#